data_AF-A0A7J2RD95-F1
#
_entry.id   AF-A0A7J2RD95-F1
#
_cell.length_a   1.000
_cell.length_b   1.000
_cell.length_c   1.000
_cell.angle_alpha   90.00
_cell.angle_beta   90.00
_cell.angle_gamma   90.00
#
_symmetry.space_group_name_H-M   'P 1'
#
loop_
_entity.id
_entity.type
_entity.pdbx_description
1 polymer ?
#
loop_
_entity_poly.entity_id
_entity_poly.type
_entity_poly.pdbx_seq_one_letter_code
_entity_poly.pdbx_strand_id
1 'polypeptide(L)'
;MKVENIETRIDPECRKEFDDIREKVKEDKAENGISNKRVSDRAITKMIVKHDLWHRIKDDLVGFFYNKKAQVQTKSLFEFMIVAFLIIIIIGIFLYTHDVIVTNLLSPSLESAGQVNFTQAVLDTMGQINTAALAQANIIGIMILFSMSISLIFVAYLTRDENPSIFFVIDLIVIIFAYILAVYLANSYEIVIGSIPFSTIFTSNLSFSTAFLLLLPRMVVILGAIIMIVSYAAIPRRREEEIAGF
;
A
#
# COMPACT_ATOMS: atom_id res chain seq x y z
N MET A 1 -5.45 -14.96 2.22
CA MET A 1 -4.22 -15.22 1.44
C MET A 1 -3.59 -16.52 1.96
N LYS A 2 -3.66 -17.63 1.22
CA LYS A 2 -2.95 -18.86 1.64
C LYS A 2 -1.45 -18.58 1.52
N VAL A 3 -0.74 -18.62 2.63
CA VAL A 3 0.72 -18.57 2.61
C VAL A 3 1.16 -19.88 1.96
N GLU A 4 1.67 -19.84 0.73
CA GLU A 4 2.36 -20.98 0.14
C GLU A 4 3.48 -21.39 1.12
N ASN A 5 3.39 -22.61 1.65
CA ASN A 5 4.43 -23.20 2.48
C ASN A 5 5.57 -23.65 1.56
N ILE A 6 6.81 -23.49 2.00
CA ILE A 6 8.00 -24.00 1.29
C ILE A 6 7.85 -25.49 0.91
N GLU A 7 7.17 -26.25 1.77
CA GLU A 7 6.85 -27.68 1.60
C GLU A 7 6.13 -28.01 0.27
N THR A 8 5.35 -27.09 -0.31
CA THR A 8 4.61 -27.38 -1.55
C THR A 8 5.44 -27.19 -2.81
N ARG A 9 6.66 -26.63 -2.69
CA ARG A 9 7.56 -26.37 -3.83
C ARG A 9 8.82 -27.22 -3.82
N ILE A 10 9.09 -27.93 -2.73
CA ILE A 10 10.20 -28.88 -2.67
C ILE A 10 9.81 -30.11 -3.49
N ASP A 11 10.72 -30.54 -4.36
CA ASP A 11 10.61 -31.79 -5.09
C ASP A 11 10.18 -32.92 -4.12
N PRO A 12 9.14 -33.71 -4.43
CA PRO A 12 8.73 -34.84 -3.62
C PRO A 12 9.87 -35.75 -3.16
N GLU A 13 10.92 -35.90 -3.98
CA GLU A 13 12.12 -36.68 -3.65
C GLU A 13 12.94 -36.09 -2.50
N CYS A 14 13.00 -34.77 -2.39
CA CYS A 14 13.75 -34.04 -1.36
C CYS A 14 12.93 -33.85 -0.06
N ARG A 15 11.67 -34.31 -0.02
CA ARG A 15 10.75 -34.02 1.08
C ARG A 15 11.15 -34.69 2.39
N LYS A 16 11.60 -35.95 2.34
CA LYS A 16 12.08 -36.68 3.53
C LYS A 16 13.29 -35.98 4.15
N GLU A 17 14.24 -35.66 3.29
CA GLU A 17 15.47 -34.94 3.62
C GLU A 17 15.19 -33.54 4.23
N PHE A 18 14.17 -32.83 3.76
CA PHE A 18 13.70 -31.58 4.35
C PHE A 18 13.02 -31.77 5.72
N ASP A 19 12.21 -32.82 5.87
CA ASP A 19 11.55 -33.15 7.14
C ASP A 19 12.58 -33.51 8.23
N ASP A 20 13.65 -34.24 7.86
CA ASP A 20 14.77 -34.56 8.76
C ASP A 20 15.50 -33.29 9.24
N ILE A 21 15.76 -32.33 8.34
CA ILE A 21 16.33 -31.04 8.73
C ILE A 21 15.40 -30.29 9.68
N ARG A 22 14.10 -30.32 9.41
CA ARG A 22 13.11 -29.65 10.25
C ARG A 22 13.06 -30.26 11.65
N GLU A 23 13.19 -31.58 11.76
CA GLU A 23 13.26 -32.29 13.03
C GLU A 23 14.52 -31.89 13.80
N LYS A 24 15.70 -31.90 13.16
CA LYS A 24 16.95 -31.40 13.76
C LYS A 24 16.83 -29.96 14.27
N VAL A 25 16.17 -29.07 13.51
CA VAL A 25 15.94 -27.68 13.97
C VAL A 25 15.04 -27.62 15.21
N LYS A 26 14.10 -28.56 15.37
CA LYS A 26 13.27 -28.65 16.59
C LYS A 26 14.09 -29.15 17.77
N GLU A 27 14.94 -30.16 17.54
CA GLU A 27 15.84 -30.72 18.55
C GLU A 27 16.81 -29.65 19.05
N ASP A 28 17.53 -28.96 18.17
CA ASP A 28 18.43 -27.86 18.52
C ASP A 28 17.73 -26.77 19.33
N LYS A 29 16.47 -26.45 19.01
CA LYS A 29 15.69 -25.47 19.78
C LYS A 29 15.27 -25.99 21.15
N ALA A 30 14.96 -27.28 21.25
CA ALA A 30 14.61 -27.92 22.52
C ALA A 30 15.83 -27.96 23.46
N GLU A 31 17.02 -28.27 22.93
CA GLU A 31 18.29 -28.24 23.67
C GLU A 31 18.62 -26.84 24.19
N ASN A 32 18.32 -25.81 23.41
CA ASN A 32 18.47 -24.40 23.81
C ASN A 32 17.34 -23.88 24.72
N GLY A 33 16.47 -24.75 25.24
CA GLY A 33 15.39 -24.39 26.17
C GLY A 33 14.22 -23.64 25.54
N ILE A 34 14.15 -23.53 24.21
CA ILE A 34 13.07 -22.88 23.47
C ILE A 34 12.01 -23.92 23.14
N SER A 35 11.32 -24.44 24.16
CA SER A 35 10.27 -25.42 23.94
C SER A 35 9.04 -24.72 23.32
N ASN A 36 8.53 -25.30 22.23
CA ASN A 36 7.18 -25.06 21.71
C ASN A 36 6.89 -23.88 20.75
N LYS A 37 7.90 -23.23 20.13
CA LYS A 37 7.63 -22.29 19.02
C LYS A 37 7.68 -23.00 17.66
N ARG A 38 6.65 -22.78 16.83
CA ARG A 38 6.64 -23.15 15.39
C ARG A 38 8.02 -22.84 14.78
N VAL A 39 8.62 -23.84 14.13
CA VAL A 39 9.89 -23.66 13.43
C VAL A 39 9.67 -22.63 12.33
N SER A 40 10.37 -21.51 12.40
CA SER A 40 10.27 -20.49 11.36
C SER A 40 10.97 -21.00 10.10
N ASP A 41 10.39 -20.70 8.93
CA ASP A 41 10.98 -21.03 7.62
C ASP A 41 12.44 -20.56 7.50
N ARG A 42 12.78 -19.45 8.17
CA ARG A 42 14.15 -18.93 8.26
C ARG A 42 15.12 -19.87 8.97
N ALA A 43 14.71 -20.51 10.06
CA ALA A 43 15.56 -21.44 10.81
C ALA A 43 15.86 -22.70 9.99
N ILE A 44 14.85 -23.21 9.29
CA ILE A 44 14.99 -24.33 8.35
C ILE A 44 15.94 -23.95 7.21
N THR A 45 15.76 -22.75 6.62
CA THR A 45 16.63 -22.29 5.52
C THR A 45 18.10 -22.18 5.95
N LYS A 46 18.40 -21.67 7.16
CA LYS A 46 19.78 -21.59 7.68
C LYS A 46 20.45 -22.96 7.77
N MET A 47 19.70 -24.00 8.14
CA MET A 47 20.21 -25.38 8.21
C MET A 47 20.35 -26.01 6.82
N ILE A 48 19.40 -25.76 5.91
CA ILE A 48 19.47 -26.26 4.53
C ILE A 48 20.72 -25.72 3.82
N VAL A 49 21.07 -24.44 4.01
CA VAL A 49 22.29 -23.84 3.41
C VAL A 49 23.57 -24.59 3.83
N LYS A 50 23.57 -25.24 5.00
CA LYS A 50 24.71 -26.03 5.51
C LYS A 50 24.65 -27.50 5.10
N HIS A 51 23.55 -27.94 4.48
CA HIS A 51 23.34 -29.33 4.06
C HIS A 51 23.60 -29.48 2.55
N ASP A 52 23.98 -30.68 2.11
CA ASP A 52 24.17 -31.00 0.69
C ASP A 52 22.91 -30.77 -0.17
N LEU A 53 21.75 -30.72 0.49
CA LEU A 53 20.45 -30.39 -0.12
C LEU A 53 20.42 -28.98 -0.70
N TRP A 54 21.24 -28.06 -0.19
CA TRP A 54 21.34 -26.72 -0.73
C TRP A 54 21.58 -26.75 -2.24
N HIS A 55 22.51 -27.57 -2.72
CA HIS A 55 22.84 -27.61 -4.15
C HIS A 55 21.68 -28.08 -5.03
N ARG A 56 20.76 -28.88 -4.50
CA ARG A 56 19.61 -29.43 -5.24
C ARG A 56 18.40 -28.49 -5.24
N ILE A 57 18.18 -27.77 -4.14
CA ILE A 57 16.95 -26.98 -3.92
C ILE A 57 17.22 -25.46 -3.96
N LYS A 58 18.48 -25.04 -4.08
CA LYS A 58 18.86 -23.62 -4.05
C LYS A 58 18.08 -22.81 -5.08
N ASP A 59 18.00 -23.26 -6.32
CA ASP A 59 17.38 -22.46 -7.39
C ASP A 59 15.87 -22.27 -7.17
N ASP A 60 15.18 -23.30 -6.66
CA ASP A 60 13.76 -23.24 -6.32
C ASP A 60 13.49 -22.38 -5.08
N LEU A 61 14.30 -22.51 -4.03
CA LEU A 61 14.20 -21.70 -2.80
C LEU A 61 14.52 -20.24 -3.09
N VAL A 62 15.58 -19.98 -3.84
CA VAL A 62 15.97 -18.65 -4.29
C VAL A 62 14.82 -18.06 -5.12
N GLY A 63 14.31 -18.77 -6.12
CA GLY A 63 13.16 -18.35 -6.93
C GLY A 63 11.91 -18.03 -6.09
N PHE A 64 11.61 -18.83 -5.07
CA PHE A 64 10.48 -18.60 -4.16
C PHE A 64 10.63 -17.30 -3.35
N PHE A 65 11.81 -17.06 -2.77
CA PHE A 65 12.06 -15.84 -1.99
C PHE A 65 12.10 -14.59 -2.88
N TYR A 66 12.67 -14.69 -4.08
CA TYR A 66 12.65 -13.61 -5.08
C TYR A 66 11.22 -13.25 -5.47
N ASN A 67 10.38 -14.25 -5.77
CA ASN A 67 9.03 -14.02 -6.27
C ASN A 67 8.10 -13.45 -5.17
N LYS A 68 8.20 -13.92 -3.93
CA LYS A 68 7.30 -13.48 -2.85
C LYS A 68 7.56 -12.02 -2.43
N LYS A 69 8.81 -11.55 -2.46
CA LYS A 69 9.17 -10.20 -1.97
C LYS A 69 9.04 -9.11 -3.03
N ALA A 70 9.55 -9.34 -4.23
CA ALA A 70 9.38 -8.42 -5.35
C ALA A 70 7.89 -8.18 -5.65
N GLN A 71 7.05 -9.22 -5.49
CA GLN A 71 5.60 -9.08 -5.62
C GLN A 71 4.97 -8.14 -4.60
N VAL A 72 5.46 -8.07 -3.35
CA VAL A 72 4.82 -7.25 -2.31
C VAL A 72 5.03 -5.77 -2.60
N GLN A 73 6.28 -5.34 -2.85
CA GLN A 73 6.60 -3.94 -3.11
C GLN A 73 5.96 -3.44 -4.42
N THR A 74 6.05 -4.25 -5.47
CA THR A 74 5.48 -3.94 -6.79
C THR A 74 3.96 -3.77 -6.68
N LYS A 75 3.26 -4.72 -6.05
CA LYS A 75 1.79 -4.65 -5.90
C LYS A 75 1.37 -3.41 -5.11
N SER A 76 2.09 -3.05 -4.05
CA SER A 76 1.74 -1.91 -3.22
C SER A 76 1.80 -0.57 -3.97
N LEU A 77 2.79 -0.35 -4.85
CA LEU A 77 2.85 0.87 -5.68
C LEU A 77 1.70 0.95 -6.69
N PHE A 78 1.38 -0.16 -7.35
CA PHE A 78 0.26 -0.20 -8.30
C PHE A 78 -1.10 -0.01 -7.61
N GLU A 79 -1.30 -0.70 -6.48
CA GLU A 79 -2.50 -0.57 -5.65
C GLU A 79 -2.66 0.86 -5.14
N PHE A 80 -1.58 1.50 -4.67
CA PHE A 80 -1.59 2.89 -4.24
C PHE A 80 -2.16 3.82 -5.31
N MET A 81 -1.69 3.73 -6.55
CA MET A 81 -2.14 4.61 -7.64
C MET A 81 -3.63 4.44 -7.93
N ILE A 82 -4.12 3.19 -8.00
CA ILE A 82 -5.52 2.88 -8.28
C ILE A 82 -6.41 3.35 -7.13
N VAL A 83 -6.04 3.03 -5.89
CA VAL A 83 -6.82 3.38 -4.70
C VAL A 83 -6.83 4.90 -4.48
N ALA A 84 -5.70 5.59 -4.69
CA ALA A 84 -5.62 7.04 -4.62
C ALA A 84 -6.58 7.71 -5.60
N PHE A 85 -6.60 7.24 -6.85
CA PHE A 85 -7.53 7.73 -7.86
C PHE A 85 -8.99 7.53 -7.44
N LEU A 86 -9.35 6.31 -7.02
CA LEU A 86 -10.72 5.97 -6.62
C LEU A 86 -11.20 6.77 -5.40
N ILE A 87 -10.35 6.92 -4.38
CA ILE A 87 -10.72 7.66 -3.16
C ILE A 87 -11.05 9.11 -3.47
N ILE A 88 -10.25 9.81 -4.28
CA ILE A 88 -10.52 11.21 -4.60
C ILE A 88 -11.80 11.36 -5.42
N ILE A 89 -12.07 10.44 -6.34
CA ILE A 89 -13.34 10.43 -7.09
C ILE A 89 -14.53 10.22 -6.13
N ILE A 90 -14.43 9.27 -5.19
CA ILE A 90 -15.47 9.01 -4.19
C ILE A 90 -15.71 10.24 -3.31
N ILE A 91 -14.65 10.90 -2.84
CA ILE A 91 -14.77 12.13 -2.03
C ILE A 91 -15.47 13.22 -2.84
N GLY A 92 -15.09 13.44 -4.10
CA GLY A 92 -15.75 14.45 -4.93
C GLY A 92 -17.23 14.16 -5.21
N ILE A 93 -17.59 12.91 -5.47
CA ILE A 93 -19.00 12.48 -5.61
C ILE A 93 -19.76 12.69 -4.30
N PHE A 94 -19.15 12.37 -3.16
CA PHE A 94 -19.75 12.57 -1.85
C PHE A 94 -20.05 14.05 -1.58
N LEU A 95 -19.09 14.94 -1.85
CA LEU A 95 -19.27 16.39 -1.69
C LEU A 95 -20.36 16.92 -2.62
N TYR A 96 -20.37 16.49 -3.89
CA TYR A 96 -21.42 16.85 -4.83
C TYR A 96 -22.81 16.41 -4.36
N THR A 97 -22.93 15.16 -3.91
CA THR A 97 -24.20 14.63 -3.43
C THR A 97 -24.70 15.43 -2.22
N HIS A 98 -23.80 15.77 -1.30
CA HIS A 98 -24.16 16.58 -0.13
C HIS A 98 -24.61 17.99 -0.51
N ASP A 99 -23.90 18.64 -1.44
CA ASP A 99 -24.26 19.97 -1.93
C ASP A 99 -25.63 20.00 -2.63
N VAL A 100 -25.91 18.98 -3.45
CA VAL A 100 -27.22 18.81 -4.11
C VAL A 100 -28.34 18.59 -3.09
N ILE A 101 -28.11 17.79 -2.05
CA ILE A 101 -29.10 17.56 -0.99
C ILE A 101 -29.42 18.87 -0.28
N VAL A 102 -28.40 19.62 0.17
CA VAL A 102 -28.61 20.89 0.86
C VAL A 102 -29.32 21.90 -0.03
N THR A 103 -28.92 22.01 -1.29
CA THR A 103 -29.56 22.91 -2.26
C THR A 103 -31.04 22.58 -2.47
N ASN A 104 -31.40 21.30 -2.57
CA ASN A 104 -32.80 20.89 -2.72
C ASN A 104 -33.63 21.09 -1.44
N LEU A 105 -33.03 20.90 -0.26
CA LEU A 105 -33.68 21.15 1.03
C LEU A 105 -33.94 22.63 1.29
N LEU A 106 -33.14 23.52 0.69
CA LEU A 106 -33.33 24.97 0.72
C LEU A 106 -34.26 25.48 -0.39
N SER A 107 -34.91 24.58 -1.14
CA SER A 107 -35.78 25.00 -2.24
C SER A 107 -37.01 25.78 -1.73
N PRO A 108 -37.38 26.90 -2.39
CA PRO A 108 -38.54 27.72 -1.99
C PRO A 108 -39.87 26.95 -1.94
N SER A 109 -39.98 25.84 -2.68
CA SER A 109 -41.14 24.95 -2.64
C SER A 109 -41.39 24.31 -1.27
N LEU A 110 -40.33 24.04 -0.51
CA LEU A 110 -40.42 23.44 0.83
C LEU A 110 -40.67 24.48 1.92
N GLU A 111 -40.29 25.74 1.68
CA GLU A 111 -40.49 26.87 2.59
C GLU A 111 -41.98 27.18 2.83
N SER A 112 -42.84 26.83 1.86
CA SER A 112 -44.30 26.96 1.95
C SER A 112 -45.02 25.77 2.59
N ALA A 113 -44.31 24.67 2.87
CA ALA A 113 -44.88 23.44 3.41
C ALA A 113 -44.88 23.44 4.96
N GLY A 114 -45.72 24.30 5.54
CA GLY A 114 -46.03 24.29 6.98
C GLY A 114 -45.53 25.51 7.74
N GLN A 115 -46.14 25.78 8.91
CA GLN A 115 -45.87 26.94 9.78
C GLN A 115 -44.47 26.93 10.45
N VAL A 116 -43.55 26.08 10.01
CA VAL A 116 -42.23 25.92 10.59
C VAL A 116 -41.20 26.34 9.55
N ASN A 117 -40.29 27.25 9.90
CA ASN A 117 -39.23 27.72 9.02
C ASN A 117 -38.19 26.61 8.81
N PHE A 118 -38.47 25.71 7.87
CA PHE A 118 -37.59 24.59 7.49
C PHE A 118 -36.25 25.08 6.94
N THR A 119 -36.23 26.21 6.24
CA THR A 119 -35.00 26.84 5.72
C THR A 119 -34.00 27.09 6.84
N GLN A 120 -34.44 27.70 7.95
CA GLN A 120 -33.57 28.00 9.09
C GLN A 120 -33.03 26.72 9.75
N ALA A 121 -33.90 25.72 9.96
CA ALA A 121 -33.48 24.44 10.55
C ALA A 121 -32.45 23.69 9.67
N VAL A 122 -32.59 23.74 8.35
CA VAL A 122 -31.65 23.15 7.40
C VAL A 122 -30.32 23.90 7.40
N LEU A 123 -30.33 25.24 7.43
CA LEU A 123 -29.10 26.05 7.49
C LEU A 123 -28.33 25.80 8.80
N ASP A 124 -29.04 25.73 9.92
CA ASP A 124 -28.43 25.53 11.24
C ASP A 124 -27.86 24.11 11.43
N THR A 125 -28.29 23.14 10.63
CA THR A 125 -27.83 21.75 10.69
C THR A 125 -26.99 21.38 9.47
N MET A 126 -27.64 21.07 8.35
CA MET A 126 -27.01 20.59 7.13
C MET A 126 -26.16 21.66 6.43
N GLY A 127 -26.53 22.93 6.54
CA GLY A 127 -25.74 24.05 6.00
C GLY A 127 -24.37 24.19 6.68
N GLN A 128 -24.33 24.07 8.01
CA GLN A 128 -23.07 24.07 8.76
C GLN A 128 -22.21 22.86 8.41
N ILE A 129 -22.82 21.67 8.31
CA ILE A 129 -22.12 20.43 7.91
C ILE A 129 -21.57 20.55 6.49
N ASN A 130 -22.36 21.08 5.54
CA ASN A 130 -21.92 21.25 4.15
C ASN A 130 -20.72 22.19 4.07
N THR A 131 -20.80 23.33 4.74
CA THR A 131 -19.72 24.33 4.76
C THR A 131 -18.46 23.75 5.38
N ALA A 132 -18.58 23.02 6.50
CA ALA A 132 -17.45 22.37 7.14
C ALA A 132 -16.85 21.27 6.26
N ALA A 133 -17.68 20.42 5.64
CA ALA A 133 -17.23 19.35 4.76
C ALA A 133 -16.51 19.90 3.53
N LEU A 134 -17.08 20.92 2.88
CA LEU A 134 -16.50 21.58 1.71
C LEU A 134 -15.20 22.32 2.03
N ALA A 135 -15.09 22.92 3.22
CA ALA A 135 -13.87 23.60 3.67
C ALA A 135 -12.75 22.60 4.02
N GLN A 136 -13.09 21.46 4.61
CA GLN A 136 -12.11 20.48 5.08
C GLN A 136 -11.79 19.39 4.06
N ALA A 137 -12.60 19.24 3.01
CA ALA A 137 -12.45 18.27 1.94
C ALA A 137 -11.01 18.18 1.42
N ASN A 138 -10.40 19.32 1.12
CA ASN A 138 -9.05 19.39 0.58
C ASN A 138 -8.01 18.80 1.55
N ILE A 139 -8.13 19.15 2.83
CA ILE A 139 -7.22 18.71 3.90
C ILE A 139 -7.41 17.20 4.14
N ILE A 140 -8.65 16.73 4.17
CA ILE A 140 -8.95 15.30 4.34
C ILE A 140 -8.38 14.49 3.17
N GLY A 141 -8.61 14.93 1.93
CA GLY A 141 -8.10 14.25 0.74
C GLY A 141 -6.56 14.15 0.74
N ILE A 142 -5.86 15.26 1.01
CA ILE A 142 -4.39 15.25 1.05
C ILE A 142 -3.85 14.44 2.24
N MET A 143 -4.49 14.48 3.40
CA MET A 143 -4.13 13.67 4.57
C MET A 143 -4.21 12.17 4.25
N ILE A 144 -5.28 11.74 3.56
CA ILE A 144 -5.43 10.34 3.15
C ILE A 144 -4.31 9.95 2.18
N LEU A 145 -4.08 10.73 1.12
CA LEU A 145 -3.04 10.47 0.13
C LEU A 145 -1.63 10.43 0.76
N PHE A 146 -1.37 11.33 1.69
CA PHE A 146 -0.12 11.37 2.44
C PHE A 146 0.04 10.16 3.38
N SER A 147 -1.01 9.75 4.08
CA SER A 147 -0.99 8.57 4.95
C SER A 147 -0.71 7.27 4.19
N MET A 148 -1.25 7.15 2.97
CA MET A 148 -0.98 6.04 2.07
C MET A 148 0.48 6.06 1.60
N SER A 149 1.00 7.24 1.27
CA SER A 149 2.40 7.43 0.88
C SER A 149 3.35 7.02 2.00
N ILE A 150 3.06 7.41 3.24
CA ILE A 150 3.81 6.99 4.43
C ILE A 150 3.74 5.47 4.60
N SER A 151 2.56 4.88 4.43
CA SER A 151 2.36 3.43 4.58
C SER A 151 3.20 2.64 3.57
N LEU A 152 3.37 3.13 2.35
CA LEU A 152 4.30 2.52 1.38
C LEU A 152 5.76 2.55 1.86
N ILE A 153 6.20 3.66 2.45
CA ILE A 153 7.55 3.79 3.01
C ILE A 153 7.74 2.80 4.18
N PHE A 154 6.74 2.63 5.04
CA PHE A 154 6.78 1.64 6.12
C PHE A 154 6.83 0.20 5.59
N VAL A 155 6.04 -0.12 4.56
CA VAL A 155 6.08 -1.45 3.91
C VAL A 155 7.46 -1.69 3.29
N ALA A 156 8.05 -0.70 2.63
CA ALA A 156 9.40 -0.76 2.07
C ALA A 156 10.45 -1.01 3.16
N TYR A 157 10.34 -0.32 4.30
CA TYR A 157 11.20 -0.53 5.47
C TYR A 157 11.09 -1.95 6.04
N LEU A 158 9.86 -2.47 6.18
CA LEU A 158 9.62 -3.81 6.73
C LEU A 158 10.05 -4.94 5.78
N THR A 159 10.05 -4.69 4.48
CA THR A 159 10.39 -5.66 3.43
C THR A 159 11.86 -5.63 3.01
N ARG A 160 12.70 -4.86 3.72
CA ARG A 160 14.14 -4.71 3.46
C ARG A 160 14.86 -6.05 3.23
N ASP A 161 15.73 -6.06 2.22
CA ASP A 161 16.46 -7.25 1.79
C ASP A 161 17.95 -7.27 2.17
N GLU A 162 18.52 -8.47 2.15
CA GLU A 162 19.94 -8.73 2.48
C GLU A 162 20.86 -8.68 1.25
N ASN A 163 20.31 -8.74 0.03
CA ASN A 163 21.05 -8.71 -1.24
C ASN A 163 20.71 -7.47 -2.07
N PRO A 164 21.35 -6.31 -1.82
CA PRO A 164 20.88 -5.01 -2.32
C PRO A 164 21.01 -4.82 -3.85
N SER A 165 21.99 -5.44 -4.51
CA SER A 165 22.35 -5.04 -5.89
C SER A 165 21.36 -5.48 -6.99
N ILE A 166 20.78 -6.68 -6.89
CA ILE A 166 19.87 -7.19 -7.94
C ILE A 166 18.50 -6.53 -7.84
N PHE A 167 18.00 -6.32 -6.61
CA PHE A 167 16.71 -5.70 -6.40
C PHE A 167 16.69 -4.23 -6.84
N PHE A 168 17.82 -3.51 -6.75
CA PHE A 168 17.90 -2.11 -7.18
C PHE A 168 17.49 -1.93 -8.65
N VAL A 169 17.97 -2.80 -9.53
CA VAL A 169 17.63 -2.75 -10.97
C VAL A 169 16.16 -3.11 -11.20
N ILE A 170 15.64 -4.09 -10.47
CA ILE A 170 14.23 -4.49 -10.56
C ILE A 170 13.32 -3.34 -10.10
N ASP A 171 13.62 -2.70 -8.97
CA ASP A 171 12.85 -1.58 -8.44
C ASP A 171 12.84 -0.40 -9.41
N LEU A 172 13.98 -0.11 -10.04
CA LEU A 172 14.08 0.92 -11.07
C LEU A 172 13.15 0.63 -12.25
N ILE A 173 13.15 -0.61 -12.75
CA ILE A 173 12.26 -1.04 -13.83
C ILE A 173 10.78 -0.91 -13.40
N VAL A 174 10.45 -1.33 -12.18
CA VAL A 174 9.09 -1.21 -11.62
C VAL A 174 8.64 0.25 -11.54
N ILE A 175 9.50 1.16 -11.09
CA ILE A 175 9.20 2.59 -11.02
C ILE A 175 8.95 3.17 -12.41
N ILE A 176 9.69 2.73 -13.43
CA ILE A 176 9.46 3.15 -14.83
C ILE A 176 8.07 2.70 -15.30
N PHE A 177 7.68 1.45 -15.06
CA PHE A 177 6.34 0.98 -15.41
C PHE A 177 5.24 1.70 -14.62
N ALA A 178 5.46 1.93 -13.32
CA ALA A 178 4.54 2.69 -12.48
C ALA A 178 4.39 4.14 -12.97
N TYR A 179 5.48 4.77 -13.42
CA TYR A 179 5.44 6.10 -14.02
C TYR A 179 4.58 6.14 -15.30
N ILE A 180 4.75 5.17 -16.21
CA ILE A 180 3.94 5.10 -17.44
C ILE A 180 2.45 4.97 -17.08
N LEU A 181 2.11 4.10 -16.12
CA LEU A 181 0.73 3.95 -15.68
C LEU A 181 0.22 5.23 -14.99
N ALA A 182 1.06 5.89 -14.20
CA ALA A 182 0.69 7.14 -13.53
C ALA A 182 0.38 8.26 -14.53
N VAL A 183 1.12 8.34 -15.65
CA VAL A 183 0.83 9.30 -16.73
C VAL A 183 -0.55 9.00 -17.33
N TYR A 184 -0.84 7.72 -17.60
CA TYR A 184 -2.15 7.33 -18.12
C TYR A 184 -3.29 7.69 -17.15
N LEU A 185 -3.11 7.43 -15.85
CA LEU A 185 -4.09 7.76 -14.81
C LEU A 185 -4.29 9.26 -14.64
N ALA A 186 -3.22 10.06 -14.66
CA ALA A 186 -3.31 11.52 -14.57
C ALA A 186 -4.09 12.11 -15.76
N ASN A 187 -3.81 11.65 -16.98
CA ASN A 187 -4.54 12.08 -18.17
C ASN A 187 -6.01 11.62 -18.12
N SER A 188 -6.26 10.39 -17.68
CA SER A 188 -7.63 9.88 -17.52
C SER A 188 -8.41 10.69 -16.48
N TYR A 189 -7.75 11.06 -15.38
CA TYR A 189 -8.33 11.91 -14.35
C TYR A 189 -8.71 13.29 -14.91
N GLU A 190 -7.82 13.93 -15.68
CA GLU A 190 -8.09 15.22 -16.33
C GLU A 190 -9.32 15.17 -17.25
N ILE A 191 -9.44 14.12 -18.06
CA ILE A 191 -10.60 13.92 -18.93
C ILE A 191 -11.88 13.74 -18.10
N VAL A 192 -11.82 12.91 -17.05
CA VAL A 192 -12.98 12.66 -16.17
C VAL A 192 -13.43 13.96 -15.52
N ILE A 193 -12.54 14.72 -14.88
CA ILE A 193 -12.92 15.98 -14.21
C ILE A 193 -13.43 17.03 -15.20
N GLY A 194 -12.94 17.04 -16.45
CA GLY A 194 -13.42 17.95 -17.49
C GLY A 194 -14.82 17.61 -18.02
N SER A 195 -15.21 16.33 -17.93
CA SER A 195 -16.49 15.82 -18.47
C SER A 195 -17.66 15.86 -17.49
N ILE A 196 -17.40 15.96 -16.19
CA ILE A 196 -18.43 15.92 -15.15
C ILE A 196 -19.03 17.32 -14.88
N PRO A 197 -20.34 17.41 -14.58
CA PRO A 197 -21.01 18.70 -14.37
C PRO A 197 -20.61 19.40 -13.06
N PHE A 198 -19.94 18.70 -12.15
CA PHE A 198 -19.48 19.19 -10.84
C PHE A 198 -17.96 19.32 -10.75
N SER A 199 -17.31 19.61 -11.89
CA SER A 199 -15.87 19.83 -11.99
C SER A 199 -15.36 20.92 -11.03
N THR A 200 -16.19 21.94 -10.77
CA THR A 200 -15.89 23.05 -9.86
C THR A 200 -15.67 22.61 -8.42
N ILE A 201 -16.33 21.53 -7.96
CA ILE A 201 -16.13 20.97 -6.62
C ILE A 201 -14.71 20.39 -6.51
N PHE A 202 -14.22 19.72 -7.56
CA PHE A 202 -12.86 19.20 -7.57
C PHE A 202 -11.82 20.33 -7.59
N THR A 203 -11.99 21.30 -8.48
CA THR A 203 -11.01 22.38 -8.63
C THR A 203 -10.99 23.35 -7.44
N SER A 204 -12.14 23.59 -6.81
CA SER A 204 -12.27 24.58 -5.73
C SER A 204 -12.13 23.96 -4.34
N ASN A 205 -12.77 22.81 -4.09
CA ASN A 205 -12.83 22.20 -2.76
C ASN A 205 -11.81 21.06 -2.57
N LEU A 206 -11.27 20.50 -3.65
CA LEU A 206 -10.26 19.43 -3.60
C LEU A 206 -8.95 19.82 -4.31
N SER A 207 -8.64 21.12 -4.37
CA SER A 207 -7.54 21.65 -5.20
C SER A 207 -6.18 20.96 -4.99
N PHE A 208 -5.78 20.64 -3.76
CA PHE A 208 -4.52 19.95 -3.48
C PHE A 208 -4.59 18.47 -3.81
N SER A 209 -5.73 17.83 -3.57
CA SER A 209 -5.93 16.42 -3.91
C SER A 209 -5.99 16.19 -5.42
N THR A 210 -6.66 17.09 -6.14
CA THR A 210 -6.67 17.16 -7.60
C THR A 210 -5.28 17.45 -8.14
N ALA A 211 -4.55 18.42 -7.58
CA ALA A 211 -3.16 18.69 -7.97
C ALA A 211 -2.25 17.48 -7.73
N PHE A 212 -2.44 16.74 -6.64
CA PHE A 212 -1.70 15.51 -6.37
C PHE A 212 -1.92 14.45 -7.45
N LEU A 213 -3.17 14.23 -7.88
CA LEU A 213 -3.49 13.27 -8.94
C LEU A 213 -3.01 13.71 -10.33
N LEU A 214 -3.08 15.01 -10.64
CA LEU A 214 -2.52 15.53 -11.89
C LEU A 214 -0.99 15.43 -11.92
N LEU A 215 -0.35 15.54 -10.75
CA LEU A 215 1.08 15.35 -10.57
C LEU A 215 1.46 13.92 -10.13
N LEU A 216 0.56 12.95 -10.27
CA LEU A 216 0.78 11.56 -9.87
C LEU A 216 2.08 10.97 -10.44
N PRO A 217 2.46 11.20 -11.72
CA PRO A 217 3.72 10.68 -12.26
C PRO A 217 4.94 11.19 -11.48
N ARG A 218 4.92 12.46 -11.09
CA ARG A 218 6.00 13.07 -10.30
C ARG A 218 6.03 12.48 -8.89
N MET A 219 4.86 12.31 -8.27
CA MET A 219 4.76 11.73 -6.93
C MET A 219 5.23 10.28 -6.90
N VAL A 220 4.90 9.47 -7.91
CA VAL A 220 5.35 8.07 -8.02
C VAL A 220 6.86 7.98 -8.15
N VAL A 221 7.50 8.86 -8.91
CA VAL A 221 8.98 8.87 -9.01
C VAL A 221 9.62 9.27 -7.68
N ILE A 222 9.10 10.31 -7.01
CA ILE A 222 9.61 10.75 -5.71
C ILE A 222 9.45 9.64 -4.65
N LEU A 223 8.25 9.06 -4.54
CA LEU A 223 7.97 7.99 -3.60
C LEU A 223 8.77 6.73 -3.93
N GLY A 224 8.86 6.36 -5.21
CA GLY A 224 9.67 5.24 -5.67
C GLY A 224 11.15 5.41 -5.30
N ALA A 225 11.71 6.60 -5.49
CA ALA A 225 13.08 6.91 -5.08
C ALA A 225 13.26 6.84 -3.55
N ILE A 226 12.32 7.38 -2.77
CA ILE A 226 12.36 7.29 -1.30
C ILE A 226 12.27 5.83 -0.83
N ILE A 227 11.35 5.05 -1.39
CA ILE A 227 11.17 3.62 -1.11
C ILE A 227 12.47 2.88 -1.40
N MET A 228 13.07 3.10 -2.56
CA MET A 228 14.36 2.53 -2.95
C MET A 228 15.44 2.90 -1.92
N ILE A 229 15.60 4.19 -1.60
CA ILE A 229 16.58 4.64 -0.60
C ILE A 229 16.33 3.95 0.75
N VAL A 230 15.10 3.90 1.25
CA VAL A 230 14.77 3.29 2.54
C VAL A 230 15.04 1.79 2.54
N SER A 231 14.72 1.10 1.45
CA SER A 231 14.97 -0.32 1.27
C SER A 231 16.46 -0.67 1.19
N TYR A 232 17.33 0.24 0.75
CA TYR A 232 18.78 -0.04 0.64
C TYR A 232 19.67 0.63 1.71
N ALA A 233 19.30 1.80 2.22
CA ALA A 233 20.11 2.59 3.16
C ALA A 233 20.03 2.07 4.61
N ALA A 234 18.98 1.35 4.96
CA ALA A 234 18.79 0.93 6.34
C ALA A 234 19.73 -0.27 6.66
N ILE A 235 20.60 -0.11 7.66
CA ILE A 235 21.64 -1.06 8.10
C ILE A 235 21.11 -2.50 8.18
N PRO A 236 21.73 -3.52 7.55
CA PRO A 236 21.19 -4.88 7.51
C PRO A 236 20.90 -5.44 8.91
N ARG A 237 19.69 -6.01 9.09
CA ARG A 237 19.12 -6.47 10.38
C ARG A 237 20.04 -7.46 11.11
N ARG A 238 20.89 -8.16 10.36
CA ARG A 238 21.89 -9.09 10.90
C ARG A 238 22.84 -8.46 11.91
N ARG A 239 23.26 -7.19 11.71
CA ARG A 239 24.11 -6.51 12.71
C ARG A 239 23.36 -6.24 14.01
N GLU A 240 22.07 -5.94 13.93
CA GLU A 240 21.27 -5.68 15.14
C GLU A 240 21.01 -6.98 15.93
N GLU A 241 20.77 -8.10 15.26
CA GLU A 241 20.63 -9.42 15.92
C GLU A 241 21.98 -9.92 16.49
N GLU A 242 23.10 -9.74 15.78
CA GLU A 242 24.45 -10.05 16.30
C GLU A 242 24.86 -9.17 17.49
N ILE A 243 24.53 -7.88 17.46
CA ILE A 243 24.87 -6.92 18.53
C ILE A 243 23.92 -7.07 19.73
N ALA A 244 22.66 -7.47 19.51
CA ALA A 244 21.68 -7.70 20.57
C ALA A 244 21.80 -9.10 21.21
N GLY A 245 22.67 -9.98 20.69
CA GLY A 245 22.96 -11.28 21.31
C GLY A 245 21.81 -12.28 21.28
N PHE A 246 20.95 -12.22 20.26
CA PHE A 246 19.85 -13.18 20.04
C PHE A 246 20.15 -14.19 18.93
#